data_AF-A0A6L5YSA6-F1
#
_entry.id   AF-A0A6L5YSA6-F1
#
_cell.length_a   1.000
_cell.length_b   1.000
_cell.length_c   1.000
_cell.angle_alpha   90.00
_cell.angle_beta   90.00
_cell.angle_gamma   90.00
#
_symmetry.space_group_name_H-M   'P 1'
#
loop_
_entity.id
_entity.type
_entity.pdbx_description
1 polymer ?
#
loop_
_entity_poly.entity_id
_entity_poly.type
_entity_poly.pdbx_seq_one_letter_code
_entity_poly.pdbx_strand_id
1 'polypeptide(L)'
;MKERLMIRRFRCQNCHSYHNELPDCLVPYKHYEAEVIAGVLDEVILPGYLDSEDYPSFSTMLRWLQWFRENLQRIEGYLRTAGYQILNLGEELLFTPDLLLNKIRNRYLNWLELILRLIYNSGGFLVPIRW
;
A
#
# COMPACT_ATOMS: atom_id res chain seq x y z
N MET A 1 10.42 -9.10 -23.73
CA MET A 1 11.60 -9.20 -22.84
C MET A 1 11.07 -9.37 -21.43
N LYS A 2 11.50 -10.38 -20.64
CA LYS A 2 11.01 -10.52 -19.26
C LYS A 2 11.81 -9.59 -18.37
N GLU A 3 11.15 -8.61 -17.77
CA GLU A 3 11.76 -7.78 -16.74
C GLU A 3 12.02 -8.62 -15.48
N ARG A 4 13.13 -8.34 -14.79
CA ARG A 4 13.53 -9.04 -13.57
C ARG A 4 13.54 -8.04 -12.43
N LEU A 5 12.77 -8.32 -11.39
CA LEU A 5 12.77 -7.55 -10.14
C LEU A 5 13.81 -8.11 -9.18
N MET A 6 14.70 -7.26 -8.69
CA MET A 6 15.64 -7.61 -7.62
C MET A 6 14.97 -7.41 -6.27
N ILE A 7 14.77 -8.49 -5.52
CA ILE A 7 14.20 -8.44 -4.16
C ILE A 7 15.33 -8.60 -3.15
N ARG A 8 15.55 -7.56 -2.34
CA ARG A 8 16.54 -7.58 -1.26
C ARG A 8 16.02 -8.42 -0.10
N ARG A 9 16.93 -9.18 0.52
CA ARG A 9 16.65 -10.00 1.70
C ARG A 9 17.47 -9.49 2.88
N PHE A 10 16.81 -9.12 3.96
CA PHE A 10 17.43 -8.55 5.16
C PHE A 10 17.22 -9.46 6.36
N ARG A 11 18.19 -9.47 7.29
CA ARG A 11 18.03 -10.15 8.58
C ARG A 11 17.47 -9.17 9.61
N CYS A 12 16.30 -9.46 10.14
CA CYS A 12 15.66 -8.62 11.15
C CYS A 12 16.41 -8.72 12.48
N GLN A 13 16.69 -7.57 13.11
CA GLN A 13 17.36 -7.53 14.41
C GLN A 13 16.44 -7.94 15.57
N ASN A 14 15.13 -7.81 15.40
CA ASN A 14 14.14 -8.12 16.45
C ASN A 14 13.80 -9.61 16.53
N CYS A 15 13.49 -10.25 15.40
CA CYS A 15 13.11 -11.68 15.38
C CYS A 15 14.22 -12.61 14.84
N HIS A 16 15.39 -12.07 14.49
CA HIS A 16 16.57 -12.77 13.96
C HIS A 16 16.36 -13.59 12.68
N SER A 17 15.18 -13.50 12.07
CA SER A 17 14.80 -14.18 10.83
C SER A 17 15.13 -13.33 9.60
N TYR A 18 15.15 -13.97 8.43
CA TYR A 18 15.32 -13.27 7.17
C TYR A 18 13.98 -12.89 6.56
N HIS A 19 13.84 -11.62 6.15
CA HIS A 19 12.65 -11.06 5.51
C HIS A 19 13.00 -10.54 4.13
N ASN A 20 12.03 -10.63 3.22
CA ASN A 20 12.13 -10.02 1.90
C ASN A 20 11.57 -8.61 1.97
N GLU A 21 12.26 -7.67 1.33
CA GLU A 21 11.72 -6.32 1.13
C GLU A 21 10.56 -6.36 0.14
N LEU A 22 9.50 -5.62 0.42
CA LEU A 22 8.51 -5.25 -0.58
C LEU A 22 9.07 -4.14 -1.49
N PRO A 23 9.23 -4.36 -2.80
CA PRO A 23 9.68 -3.34 -3.76
C PRO A 23 8.61 -2.28 -4.03
N ASP A 24 8.98 -1.19 -4.72
CA ASP A 24 8.15 -0.01 -5.06
C ASP A 24 7.25 -0.17 -6.28
N CYS A 25 6.95 -1.39 -6.68
CA CYS A 25 6.02 -1.66 -7.78
C CYS A 25 4.99 -2.73 -7.44
N LEU A 26 5.14 -3.43 -6.31
CA LEU A 26 4.27 -4.56 -5.96
C LEU A 26 3.23 -4.17 -4.91
N VAL A 27 1.97 -4.50 -5.19
CA VAL A 27 0.90 -4.49 -4.20
C VAL A 27 0.65 -5.93 -3.72
N PRO A 28 0.83 -6.23 -2.43
CA PRO A 28 0.65 -7.58 -1.92
C PRO A 28 -0.72 -8.19 -2.28
N TYR A 29 -0.69 -9.45 -2.74
CA TYR A 29 -1.86 -10.26 -3.10
C TYR A 29 -2.69 -9.72 -4.28
N LYS A 30 -2.12 -8.86 -5.12
CA LYS A 30 -2.77 -8.34 -6.33
C LYS A 30 -1.85 -8.51 -7.54
N HIS A 31 -2.43 -8.85 -8.69
CA HIS A 31 -1.69 -9.15 -9.92
C HIS A 31 -1.72 -7.99 -10.94
N TYR A 32 -1.89 -6.77 -10.45
CA TYR A 32 -1.95 -5.57 -11.29
C TYR A 32 -0.88 -4.59 -10.81
N GLU A 33 -0.44 -3.74 -11.74
CA GLU A 33 0.45 -2.64 -11.42
C GLU A 33 -0.16 -1.76 -10.32
N ALA A 34 0.71 -1.26 -9.43
CA ALA A 34 0.28 -0.44 -8.32
C ALA A 34 -0.47 0.81 -8.78
N GLU A 35 -0.05 1.40 -9.90
CA GLU A 35 -0.71 2.55 -10.54
C GLU A 35 -2.16 2.24 -10.93
N VAL A 36 -2.43 1.06 -11.50
CA VAL A 36 -3.80 0.66 -11.87
C VAL A 36 -4.67 0.49 -10.63
N ILE A 37 -4.12 -0.10 -9.56
CA ILE A 37 -4.84 -0.27 -8.31
C ILE A 37 -5.10 1.10 -7.66
N ALA A 38 -4.10 1.97 -7.59
CA ALA A 38 -4.21 3.32 -7.07
C ALA A 38 -5.26 4.13 -7.84
N GLY A 39 -5.25 4.07 -9.17
CA GLY A 39 -6.22 4.74 -10.03
C GLY A 39 -7.67 4.29 -9.79
N VAL A 40 -7.90 3.00 -9.49
CA VAL A 40 -9.22 2.52 -9.07
C VAL A 40 -9.61 3.08 -7.70
N LEU A 41 -8.68 3.10 -6.74
CA LEU A 41 -8.92 3.65 -5.40
C LEU A 41 -9.18 5.15 -5.41
N ASP A 42 -8.52 5.88 -6.32
CA ASP A 42 -8.66 7.32 -6.59
C ASP A 42 -9.87 7.66 -7.47
N GLU A 43 -10.66 6.66 -7.89
CA GLU A 43 -11.82 6.84 -8.78
C GLU A 43 -11.47 7.47 -10.15
N VAL A 44 -10.19 7.48 -10.52
CA VAL A 44 -9.70 7.91 -11.84
C VAL A 44 -9.97 6.83 -12.88
N ILE A 45 -9.83 5.57 -12.48
CA ILE A 45 -10.12 4.41 -13.31
C ILE A 45 -11.53 3.90 -12.98
N LEU A 46 -12.45 4.09 -13.92
CA LEU A 46 -13.85 3.64 -13.80
C LEU A 46 -14.14 2.40 -14.66
N PRO A 47 -15.17 1.62 -14.30
CA PRO A 47 -15.49 0.36 -14.98
C PRO A 47 -15.86 0.50 -16.46
N GLY A 48 -16.32 1.68 -16.89
CA GLY A 48 -16.73 1.95 -18.26
C GLY A 48 -15.65 2.51 -19.18
N TYR A 49 -14.42 2.76 -18.68
CA TYR A 49 -13.34 3.30 -19.50
C TYR A 49 -12.51 2.20 -20.20
N LEU A 50 -12.72 0.93 -19.87
CA LEU A 50 -11.71 -0.11 -20.08
C LEU A 50 -12.32 -1.40 -20.61
N ASP A 51 -12.37 -1.52 -21.93
CA ASP A 51 -12.83 -2.72 -22.64
C ASP A 51 -11.67 -3.64 -23.08
N SER A 52 -10.50 -3.59 -22.43
CA SER A 52 -9.34 -4.44 -22.77
C SER A 52 -8.99 -5.45 -21.68
N GLU A 53 -8.49 -6.63 -22.07
CA GLU A 53 -8.13 -7.74 -21.18
C GLU A 53 -7.11 -7.39 -20.08
N ASP A 54 -6.29 -6.35 -20.29
CA ASP A 54 -5.24 -5.93 -19.36
C ASP A 54 -5.75 -5.15 -18.12
N TYR A 55 -7.05 -4.85 -18.05
CA TYR A 55 -7.65 -4.10 -16.95
C TYR A 55 -8.53 -4.95 -16.03
N PRO A 56 -8.65 -4.57 -14.75
CA PRO A 56 -9.40 -5.35 -13.78
C PRO A 56 -10.90 -5.35 -14.09
N SER A 57 -11.55 -6.50 -13.86
CA SER A 57 -13.01 -6.56 -13.94
C SER A 57 -13.67 -5.66 -12.89
N PHE A 58 -14.92 -5.25 -13.13
CA PHE A 58 -15.70 -4.47 -12.17
C PHE A 58 -15.73 -5.09 -10.76
N SER A 59 -15.95 -6.41 -10.67
CA SER A 59 -15.95 -7.13 -9.39
C SER A 59 -14.58 -7.07 -8.68
N THR A 60 -13.49 -7.07 -9.45
CA THR A 60 -12.13 -6.92 -8.91
C THR A 60 -11.92 -5.52 -8.35
N MET A 61 -12.34 -4.48 -9.09
CA MET A 61 -12.29 -3.09 -8.64
C MET A 61 -13.05 -2.89 -7.33
N LEU A 62 -14.27 -3.41 -7.23
CA LEU A 62 -15.09 -3.34 -6.01
C LEU A 62 -14.41 -3.99 -4.80
N ARG A 63 -13.76 -5.15 -5.00
CA ARG A 63 -13.01 -5.82 -3.92
C ARG A 63 -11.82 -4.99 -3.45
N TRP A 64 -11.17 -4.25 -4.34
CA TRP A 64 -10.07 -3.35 -3.95
C TRP A 64 -10.57 -2.16 -3.15
N LEU A 65 -11.67 -1.53 -3.57
CA LEU A 65 -12.31 -0.45 -2.83
C LEU A 65 -12.73 -0.91 -1.43
N GLN A 66 -13.36 -2.08 -1.34
CA GLN A 66 -13.74 -2.69 -0.07
C GLN A 66 -12.52 -2.97 0.81
N TRP A 67 -11.49 -3.62 0.26
CA TRP A 67 -10.24 -3.92 0.96
C TRP A 67 -9.58 -2.66 1.53
N PHE A 68 -9.54 -1.59 0.75
CA PHE A 68 -8.93 -0.33 1.16
C PHE A 68 -9.72 0.29 2.31
N ARG A 69 -11.05 0.34 2.19
CA ARG A 69 -11.95 0.84 3.23
C ARG A 69 -11.81 0.06 4.53
N GLU A 70 -11.77 -1.27 4.47
CA GLU A 70 -11.62 -2.15 5.63
C GLU A 70 -10.25 -2.03 6.30
N ASN A 71 -9.22 -1.60 5.56
CA ASN A 71 -7.87 -1.41 6.08
C ASN A 71 -7.56 0.04 6.48
N LEU A 72 -8.46 1.00 6.28
CA LEU A 72 -8.17 2.43 6.44
C LEU A 72 -7.64 2.78 7.86
N GLN A 73 -8.30 2.29 8.90
CA GLN A 73 -7.83 2.49 10.29
C GLN A 73 -6.47 1.86 10.55
N ARG A 74 -6.21 0.67 9.96
CA ARG A 74 -4.94 -0.03 10.10
C ARG A 74 -3.80 0.71 9.38
N ILE A 75 -4.08 1.22 8.18
CA ILE A 75 -3.15 2.05 7.41
C ILE A 75 -2.77 3.28 8.25
N GLU A 76 -3.75 4.04 8.75
CA GLU A 76 -3.50 5.21 9.59
C GLU A 76 -2.66 4.87 10.84
N GLY A 77 -3.00 3.78 11.54
CA GLY A 77 -2.25 3.33 12.71
C GLY A 77 -0.79 3.00 12.40
N TYR A 78 -0.51 2.35 11.26
CA TYR A 78 0.85 2.09 10.83
C TYR A 78 1.59 3.35 10.38
N LEU A 79 0.93 4.27 9.66
CA LEU A 79 1.55 5.52 9.24
C LEU A 79 2.00 6.36 10.44
N ARG A 80 1.18 6.41 11.50
CA ARG A 80 1.51 7.10 12.76
C ARG A 80 2.67 6.43 13.48
N THR A 81 2.58 5.11 13.66
CA THR A 81 3.64 4.33 14.32
C THR A 81 4.97 4.46 13.59
N ALA A 82 4.97 4.33 12.26
CA ALA A 82 6.16 4.47 11.44
C ALA A 82 6.69 5.92 11.43
N GLY A 83 5.82 6.92 11.35
CA GLY A 83 6.21 8.32 11.44
C GLY A 83 6.88 8.67 12.76
N TYR A 84 6.40 8.10 13.86
CA TYR A 84 7.01 8.26 15.18
C TYR A 84 8.31 7.46 15.33
N GLN A 85 8.27 6.14 15.10
CA GLN A 85 9.38 5.24 15.42
C GLN A 85 10.52 5.26 14.40
N ILE A 86 10.21 5.47 13.11
CA ILE A 86 11.17 5.32 12.01
C ILE A 86 11.62 6.69 11.51
N LEU A 87 10.67 7.61 11.36
CA LEU A 87 10.94 8.94 10.80
C LEU A 87 11.20 10.01 11.87
N ASN A 88 11.03 9.69 13.15
CA ASN A 88 11.24 10.58 14.30
C ASN A 88 10.51 11.93 14.17
N LEU A 89 9.25 11.89 13.71
CA LEU A 89 8.43 13.09 13.44
C LEU A 89 7.74 13.68 14.68
N GLY A 90 8.07 13.17 15.89
CA GLY A 90 7.52 13.64 17.16
C GLY A 90 6.17 13.00 17.55
N GLU A 91 5.84 13.07 18.84
CA GLU A 91 4.64 12.47 19.42
C GLU A 91 3.34 13.14 18.97
N GLU A 92 3.39 14.43 18.59
CA GLU A 92 2.25 15.20 18.09
C GLU A 92 1.57 14.52 16.88
N LEU A 93 2.35 13.82 16.06
CA LEU A 93 1.86 13.05 14.91
C LEU A 93 0.87 11.96 15.34
N LEU A 94 1.08 11.33 16.51
CA LEU A 94 0.23 10.23 16.99
C LEU A 94 -1.20 10.72 17.27
N PHE A 95 -1.35 11.97 17.70
CA PHE A 95 -2.62 12.55 18.14
C PHE A 95 -3.25 13.51 17.11
N THR A 96 -2.60 13.72 15.97
CA THR A 96 -3.11 14.62 14.93
C THR A 96 -4.47 14.14 14.40
N PRO A 97 -5.52 14.99 14.33
CA PRO A 97 -6.84 14.58 13.86
C PRO A 97 -6.89 14.30 12.35
N ASP A 98 -5.96 14.90 11.58
CA ASP A 98 -5.88 14.69 10.14
C ASP A 98 -5.49 13.24 9.79
N LEU A 99 -6.06 12.74 8.69
CA LEU A 99 -5.64 11.48 8.07
C LEU A 99 -4.28 11.67 7.39
N LEU A 100 -3.25 11.00 7.90
CA LEU A 100 -1.91 11.06 7.32
C LEU A 100 -1.90 10.47 5.91
N LEU A 101 -2.75 9.46 5.67
CA LEU A 101 -2.95 8.86 4.37
C LEU A 101 -3.33 9.92 3.33
N ASN A 102 -4.27 10.81 3.64
CA ASN A 102 -4.67 11.86 2.70
C ASN A 102 -3.52 12.84 2.40
N LYS A 103 -2.70 13.17 3.40
CA LYS A 103 -1.51 14.03 3.19
C LYS A 103 -0.50 13.38 2.24
N ILE A 104 -0.27 12.07 2.38
CA ILE A 104 0.63 11.31 1.50
C ILE A 104 0.01 11.17 0.10
N ARG A 105 -1.25 10.74 0.05
CA ARG A 105 -2.04 10.51 -1.18
C ARG A 105 -2.12 11.75 -2.08
N ASN A 106 -2.31 12.93 -1.48
CA ASN A 106 -2.38 14.18 -2.23
C ASN A 106 -1.02 14.73 -2.67
N ARG A 107 0.09 14.23 -2.10
CA ARG A 107 1.44 14.75 -2.35
C ARG A 107 2.23 13.90 -3.34
N TYR A 108 1.98 12.60 -3.39
CA TYR A 108 2.79 11.66 -4.15
C TYR A 108 1.91 10.85 -5.11
N LEU A 109 2.32 10.76 -6.39
CA LEU A 109 1.60 9.96 -7.38
C LEU A 109 1.63 8.46 -7.05
N ASN A 110 2.78 7.97 -6.58
CA ASN A 110 3.00 6.60 -6.13
C ASN A 110 2.68 6.40 -4.64
N TRP A 111 1.63 7.07 -4.15
CA TRP A 111 1.30 7.06 -2.73
C TRP A 111 1.03 5.64 -2.20
N LEU A 112 0.43 4.77 -3.01
CA LEU A 112 0.04 3.43 -2.60
C LEU A 112 1.28 2.57 -2.34
N GLU A 113 2.26 2.63 -3.23
CA GLU A 113 3.54 1.94 -3.11
C GLU A 113 4.31 2.44 -1.91
N LEU A 114 4.34 3.76 -1.69
CA LEU A 114 5.01 4.36 -0.54
C LEU A 114 4.42 3.87 0.79
N ILE A 115 3.10 3.91 0.95
CA ILE A 115 2.48 3.45 2.19
C ILE A 115 2.66 1.95 2.38
N LEU A 116 2.56 1.15 1.31
CA LEU A 116 2.69 -0.31 1.42
C LEU A 116 4.11 -0.69 1.77
N ARG A 117 5.12 -0.09 1.16
CA ARG A 117 6.52 -0.31 1.54
C ARG A 117 6.77 0.05 2.98
N LEU A 118 6.28 1.21 3.42
CA LEU A 118 6.44 1.63 4.81
C LEU A 118 5.81 0.64 5.78
N ILE A 119 4.58 0.19 5.50
CA ILE A 119 3.83 -0.75 6.34
C ILE A 119 4.51 -2.12 6.36
N TYR A 120 4.75 -2.73 5.20
CA TYR A 120 5.23 -4.11 5.12
C TYR A 120 6.71 -4.23 5.52
N ASN A 121 7.56 -3.28 5.15
CA ASN A 121 8.98 -3.33 5.51
C ASN A 121 9.24 -2.96 6.99
N SER A 122 8.26 -2.35 7.67
CA SER A 122 8.29 -2.17 9.14
C SER A 122 7.68 -3.33 9.92
N GLY A 123 7.27 -4.41 9.23
CA GLY A 123 6.69 -5.61 9.86
C GLY A 123 5.17 -5.55 10.05
N GLY A 124 4.51 -4.50 9.56
CA GLY A 124 3.06 -4.42 9.46
C GLY A 124 2.49 -5.22 8.30
N PHE A 125 1.17 -5.37 8.25
CA PHE A 125 0.47 -6.00 7.13
C PHE A 125 -0.96 -5.49 7.00
N LEU A 126 -1.50 -5.52 5.78
CA LEU A 126 -2.92 -5.26 5.55
C LEU A 126 -3.67 -6.58 5.45
N VAL A 127 -4.90 -6.63 5.96
CA VAL A 127 -5.74 -7.82 5.84
C VAL A 127 -6.04 -8.04 4.36
N PRO A 128 -5.75 -9.22 3.80
CA PRO A 128 -5.94 -9.47 2.37
C PRO A 128 -7.42 -9.59 2.01
N ILE A 129 -7.72 -9.45 0.72
CA ILE A 129 -9.05 -9.71 0.16
C ILE A 129 -9.39 -11.18 0.37
N ARG A 130 -10.60 -11.45 0.89
CA ARG A 130 -11.20 -12.79 0.86
C ARG A 130 -11.83 -12.98 -0.50
N TRP A 131 -11.31 -13.95 -1.26
CA TRP A 131 -11.79 -14.26 -2.61
C TRP A 131 -13.00 -15.17 -2.57
#